data_AF-A0A959V6X2-F1
#
_entry.id   AF-A0A959V6X2-F1
#
_cell.length_a   1.000
_cell.length_b   1.000
_cell.length_c   1.000
_cell.angle_alpha   90.00
_cell.angle_beta   90.00
_cell.angle_gamma   90.00
#
_symmetry.space_group_name_H-M   'P 1'
#
loop_
_entity.id
_entity.type
_entity.pdbx_description
1 polymer ?
#
loop_
_entity_poly.entity_id
_entity_poly.type
_entity_poly.pdbx_seq_one_letter_code
_entity_poly.pdbx_strand_id
1 'polypeptide(L)'
;MRSSTTLVLLFAASAALGQPPAGYYDTAAGLSGEPLRQALHDIIDGHNSLSYAQLWSAFQTTDVRPDGKVWDIYSDVPGGTAPYSYTFVNDQCGTYNSEGDCYNREHTFPSDWFNDAFPMYTDLFQVMPTDGFVNNKRGNLPYGLVGAVDWTSQNGTR
;
A
#
# COMPACT_ATOMS: atom_id res chain seq x y z
N MET A 1 39.63 -27.02 -8.80
CA MET A 1 38.37 -26.81 -9.55
C MET A 1 37.23 -27.34 -8.70
N ARG A 2 36.66 -26.50 -7.84
CA ARG A 2 35.55 -26.88 -6.94
C ARG A 2 34.34 -26.02 -7.27
N SER A 3 33.32 -26.69 -7.79
CA SER A 3 31.89 -26.37 -7.66
C SER A 3 31.40 -24.97 -8.07
N SER A 4 31.51 -24.62 -9.35
CA SER A 4 30.63 -23.58 -9.94
C SER A 4 29.24 -24.12 -10.29
N THR A 5 29.02 -25.44 -10.24
CA THR A 5 27.78 -26.10 -10.65
C THR A 5 26.63 -25.95 -9.64
N THR A 6 26.94 -25.81 -8.35
CA THR A 6 25.91 -25.70 -7.28
C THR A 6 25.17 -24.35 -7.31
N LEU A 7 25.82 -23.28 -7.76
CA LEU A 7 25.23 -21.93 -7.80
C LEU A 7 24.22 -21.77 -8.95
N VAL A 8 24.42 -22.46 -10.08
CA VAL A 8 23.52 -22.43 -11.25
C VAL A 8 22.21 -23.19 -10.99
N LEU A 9 22.26 -24.30 -10.25
CA LEU A 9 21.08 -25.08 -9.87
C LEU A 9 20.18 -24.34 -8.85
N LEU A 10 20.75 -23.52 -7.96
CA LEU A 10 19.99 -22.71 -7.02
C LEU A 10 19.21 -21.58 -7.70
N PHE A 11 19.77 -20.99 -8.77
CA PHE A 11 19.15 -19.90 -9.53
C PHE A 11 18.04 -20.39 -10.50
N ALA A 12 18.15 -21.62 -11.00
CA ALA A 12 17.11 -22.25 -11.81
C ALA A 12 15.90 -22.71 -10.96
N ALA A 13 16.14 -23.13 -9.71
CA ALA A 13 15.09 -23.55 -8.78
C ALA A 13 14.28 -22.36 -8.24
N SER A 14 14.88 -21.19 -8.03
CA SER A 14 14.17 -19.98 -7.59
C SER A 14 13.26 -19.40 -8.67
N ALA A 15 13.59 -19.57 -9.96
CA ALA A 15 12.74 -19.17 -11.06
C ALA A 15 11.42 -19.99 -11.13
N ALA A 16 11.42 -21.21 -10.59
CA ALA A 16 10.25 -22.09 -10.61
C ALA A 16 9.22 -21.78 -9.50
N LEU A 17 9.59 -21.03 -8.46
CA LEU A 17 8.71 -20.75 -7.31
C LEU A 17 7.84 -19.50 -7.48
N GLY A 18 7.97 -18.78 -8.60
CA GLY A 18 7.21 -17.55 -8.89
C GLY A 18 6.52 -17.53 -10.24
N GLN A 19 6.55 -18.63 -11.01
CA GLN A 19 5.80 -18.67 -12.28
C GLN A 19 4.30 -18.83 -12.00
N PRO A 20 3.44 -18.14 -12.76
CA PRO A 20 2.01 -18.41 -12.70
C PRO A 20 1.74 -19.86 -13.14
N PRO A 21 0.58 -20.44 -12.78
CA PRO A 21 0.17 -21.74 -13.31
C PRO A 21 0.27 -21.77 -14.84
N ALA A 22 0.62 -22.93 -15.40
CA ALA A 22 0.64 -23.10 -16.85
C ALA A 22 -0.72 -22.70 -17.44
N GLY A 23 -0.69 -21.80 -18.42
CA GLY A 23 -1.88 -21.29 -19.11
C GLY A 23 -2.60 -20.11 -18.44
N TYR A 24 -2.13 -19.62 -17.29
CA TYR A 24 -2.81 -18.55 -16.53
C TYR A 24 -3.06 -17.27 -17.35
N TYR A 25 -2.15 -16.90 -18.25
CA TYR A 25 -2.26 -15.70 -19.08
C TYR A 25 -2.63 -15.98 -20.54
N ASP A 26 -3.04 -17.21 -20.89
CA ASP A 26 -3.28 -17.60 -22.29
C ASP A 26 -4.35 -16.75 -22.97
N THR A 27 -5.40 -16.38 -22.24
CA THR A 27 -6.50 -15.53 -22.76
C THR A 27 -6.09 -14.08 -22.98
N ALA A 28 -5.00 -13.63 -22.35
CA ALA A 28 -4.45 -12.28 -22.48
C ALA A 28 -3.31 -12.20 -23.50
N ALA A 29 -2.75 -13.34 -23.94
CA ALA A 29 -1.57 -13.40 -24.77
C ALA A 29 -1.78 -12.72 -26.14
N GLY A 30 -0.89 -11.81 -26.50
CA GLY A 30 -0.93 -11.09 -27.79
C GLY A 30 -2.02 -10.01 -27.89
N LEU A 31 -2.82 -9.80 -26.85
CA LEU A 31 -3.79 -8.70 -26.80
C LEU A 31 -3.11 -7.38 -26.42
N SER A 32 -3.77 -6.26 -26.75
CA SER A 32 -3.37 -4.91 -26.34
C SER A 32 -4.60 -4.02 -26.14
N GLY A 33 -4.45 -2.90 -25.43
CA GLY A 33 -5.54 -1.94 -25.19
C GLY A 33 -6.72 -2.54 -24.42
N GLU A 34 -7.95 -2.17 -24.81
CA GLU A 34 -9.18 -2.65 -24.17
C GLU A 34 -9.35 -4.18 -24.16
N PRO A 35 -9.08 -4.92 -25.25
CA PRO A 35 -9.09 -6.39 -25.21
C PRO A 35 -8.18 -6.98 -24.14
N LEU A 36 -6.97 -6.43 -23.97
CA LEU A 36 -6.05 -6.87 -22.93
C LEU A 36 -6.60 -6.54 -21.54
N ARG A 37 -7.13 -5.33 -21.33
CA ARG A 37 -7.73 -4.92 -20.07
C ARG A 37 -8.87 -5.86 -19.66
N GLN A 38 -9.76 -6.20 -20.59
CA GLN A 38 -10.87 -7.12 -20.32
C GLN A 38 -10.37 -8.53 -20.02
N ALA A 39 -9.44 -9.08 -20.82
CA ALA A 39 -8.89 -10.40 -20.57
C ALA A 39 -8.20 -10.51 -19.20
N LEU A 40 -7.46 -9.47 -18.80
CA LEU A 40 -6.85 -9.39 -17.47
C LEU A 40 -7.91 -9.28 -16.36
N HIS A 41 -8.96 -8.49 -16.57
CA HIS A 41 -10.09 -8.42 -15.63
C HIS A 41 -10.72 -9.80 -15.43
N ASP A 42 -11.04 -10.52 -16.51
CA ASP A 42 -11.66 -11.85 -16.43
C ASP A 42 -10.75 -12.89 -15.75
N ILE A 43 -9.42 -12.70 -15.75
CA ILE A 43 -8.47 -13.56 -15.03
C ILE A 43 -8.49 -13.29 -13.52
N ILE A 44 -8.72 -12.04 -13.10
CA ILE A 44 -8.56 -11.58 -11.71
C ILE A 44 -9.86 -11.11 -11.05
N ASP A 45 -11.01 -11.33 -11.70
CA ASP A 45 -12.31 -10.95 -11.17
C ASP A 45 -12.68 -11.73 -9.91
N GLY A 46 -13.85 -11.42 -9.33
CA GLY A 46 -14.32 -12.12 -8.13
C GLY A 46 -13.57 -11.78 -6.83
N HIS A 47 -12.92 -10.61 -6.77
CA HIS A 47 -12.29 -10.13 -5.54
C HIS A 47 -13.32 -9.93 -4.40
N ASN A 48 -12.86 -10.09 -3.16
CA ASN A 48 -13.67 -9.80 -1.98
C ASN A 48 -13.53 -8.33 -1.61
N SER A 49 -14.63 -7.58 -1.71
CA SER A 49 -14.66 -6.19 -1.23
C SER A 49 -14.79 -6.15 0.29
N LEU A 50 -13.90 -5.40 0.94
CA LEU A 50 -13.99 -5.13 2.37
C LEU A 50 -14.94 -3.95 2.62
N SER A 51 -15.61 -3.95 3.76
CA SER A 51 -16.22 -2.73 4.30
C SER A 51 -15.14 -1.78 4.84
N TYR A 52 -15.46 -0.49 4.91
CA TYR A 52 -14.52 0.52 5.40
C TYR A 52 -14.07 0.27 6.86
N ALA A 53 -14.92 -0.37 7.67
CA ALA A 53 -14.58 -0.77 9.04
C ALA A 53 -13.58 -1.93 9.09
N GLN A 54 -13.61 -2.84 8.11
CA GLN A 54 -12.73 -4.01 8.06
C GLN A 54 -11.28 -3.65 7.72
N LEU A 55 -11.02 -2.46 7.16
CA LEU A 55 -9.67 -1.98 6.88
C LEU A 55 -8.78 -1.97 8.14
N TRP A 56 -9.33 -1.62 9.30
CA TRP A 56 -8.59 -1.64 10.56
C TRP A 56 -8.06 -3.02 10.93
N SER A 57 -8.84 -4.06 10.63
CA SER A 57 -8.42 -5.44 10.84
C SER A 57 -7.43 -5.90 9.77
N ALA A 58 -7.58 -5.43 8.52
CA ALA A 58 -6.65 -5.76 7.44
C ALA A 58 -5.23 -5.26 7.74
N PHE A 59 -5.09 -4.02 8.23
CA PHE A 59 -3.78 -3.42 8.53
C PHE A 59 -2.95 -4.18 9.55
N GLN A 60 -3.60 -4.91 10.48
CA GLN A 60 -2.91 -5.79 11.44
C GLN A 60 -2.15 -6.94 10.76
N THR A 61 -2.43 -7.21 9.49
CA THR A 61 -1.79 -8.24 8.67
C THR A 61 -0.97 -7.67 7.53
N THR A 62 -1.42 -6.58 6.90
CA THR A 62 -0.78 -6.00 5.71
C THR A 62 0.30 -4.97 6.03
N ASP A 63 0.16 -4.23 7.14
CA ASP A 63 0.95 -3.03 7.43
C ASP A 63 1.59 -3.09 8.82
N VAL A 64 2.06 -4.28 9.21
CA VAL A 64 2.72 -4.54 10.49
C VAL A 64 4.24 -4.48 10.34
N ARG A 65 4.88 -3.64 11.14
CA ARG A 65 6.33 -3.58 11.26
C ARG A 65 6.90 -4.79 12.01
N PRO A 66 8.20 -5.11 11.88
CA PRO A 66 8.85 -6.19 12.65
C PRO A 66 8.71 -6.08 14.17
N ASP A 67 8.51 -4.88 14.71
CA ASP A 67 8.29 -4.64 16.15
C ASP A 67 6.80 -4.69 16.55
N GLY A 68 5.91 -5.09 15.64
CA GLY A 68 4.47 -5.22 15.87
C GLY A 68 3.69 -3.90 15.83
N LYS A 69 4.33 -2.80 15.45
CA LYS A 69 3.70 -1.48 15.31
C LYS A 69 3.12 -1.28 13.91
N VAL A 70 2.36 -0.20 13.75
CA VAL A 70 1.78 0.21 12.45
C VAL A 70 2.88 0.74 11.53
N TRP A 71 2.87 0.35 10.26
CA TRP A 71 3.70 0.95 9.20
C TRP A 71 3.03 2.23 8.68
N ASP A 72 3.44 3.39 9.21
CA ASP A 72 2.93 4.70 8.78
C ASP A 72 3.59 5.14 7.46
N ILE A 73 2.83 5.16 6.36
CA ILE A 73 3.37 5.40 5.02
C ILE A 73 4.05 6.78 4.84
N TYR A 74 3.58 7.82 5.52
CA TYR A 74 4.08 9.19 5.32
C TYR A 74 5.00 9.68 6.42
N SER A 75 4.90 9.10 7.61
CA SER A 75 5.58 9.61 8.81
C SER A 75 6.66 8.69 9.37
N ASP A 76 6.79 7.47 8.84
CA ASP A 76 7.88 6.58 9.23
C ASP A 76 9.24 7.14 8.77
N VAL A 77 10.30 6.72 9.45
CA VAL A 77 11.69 7.10 9.14
C VAL A 77 12.49 5.83 8.86
N PRO A 78 12.61 5.41 7.59
CA PRO A 78 13.33 4.19 7.25
C PRO A 78 14.77 4.22 7.75
N GLY A 79 15.13 3.25 8.60
CA GLY A 79 16.47 3.13 9.20
C GLY A 79 16.76 4.15 10.32
N GLY A 80 15.79 4.95 10.72
CA GLY A 80 15.88 5.89 11.84
C GLY A 80 14.82 5.63 12.91
N THR A 81 14.69 6.59 13.84
CA THR A 81 13.66 6.56 14.87
C THR A 81 12.52 7.47 14.44
N ALA A 82 11.32 6.89 14.24
CA ALA A 82 10.12 7.67 13.97
C ALA A 82 9.77 8.55 15.19
N PRO A 83 9.29 9.80 14.99
CA PRO A 83 8.92 10.71 16.09
C PRO A 83 7.77 10.17 16.95
N TYR A 84 6.94 9.31 16.38
CA TYR A 84 5.83 8.61 17.03
C TYR A 84 5.66 7.22 16.41
N SER A 85 4.92 6.36 17.11
CA SER A 85 4.65 5.00 16.67
C SER A 85 3.33 4.52 17.26
N TYR A 86 2.52 3.87 16.43
CA TYR A 86 1.16 3.50 16.79
C TYR A 86 1.00 2.01 17.07
N THR A 87 0.12 1.71 18.01
CA THR A 87 -0.37 0.38 18.33
C THR A 87 -1.72 0.19 17.66
N PHE A 88 -1.86 -0.91 16.91
CA PHE A 88 -3.14 -1.29 16.34
C PHE A 88 -4.25 -1.29 17.39
N VAL A 89 -5.47 -0.94 16.96
CA VAL A 89 -6.68 -0.85 17.79
C VAL A 89 -6.68 0.31 18.78
N ASN A 90 -5.58 0.54 19.50
CA ASN A 90 -5.51 1.55 20.56
C ASN A 90 -5.37 2.97 20.00
N ASP A 91 -4.52 3.13 18.97
CA ASP A 91 -4.13 4.45 18.48
C ASP A 91 -4.78 4.77 17.12
N GLN A 92 -5.92 4.15 16.81
CA GLN A 92 -6.67 4.36 15.58
C GLN A 92 -7.81 5.37 15.77
N CYS A 93 -8.02 6.28 14.83
CA CYS A 93 -9.03 7.34 14.98
C CYS A 93 -9.59 7.85 13.64
N GLY A 94 -10.58 8.74 13.74
CA GLY A 94 -11.08 9.57 12.63
C GLY A 94 -11.02 11.07 12.91
N THR A 95 -10.51 11.48 14.07
CA THR A 95 -10.38 12.88 14.48
C THR A 95 -9.06 13.05 15.21
N TYR A 96 -8.35 14.13 14.90
CA TYR A 96 -6.99 14.42 15.33
C TYR A 96 -6.82 15.95 15.35
N ASN A 97 -5.94 16.45 16.21
CA ASN A 97 -5.65 17.88 16.39
C ASN A 97 -4.18 18.21 16.12
N SER A 98 -3.30 17.23 16.25
CA SER A 98 -1.87 17.34 16.02
C SER A 98 -1.30 16.09 15.37
N GLU A 99 -0.13 16.27 14.77
CA GLU A 99 0.72 15.17 14.30
C GLU A 99 1.18 14.30 15.48
N GLY A 100 1.07 12.98 15.34
CA GLY A 100 1.38 12.01 16.39
C GLY A 100 0.18 11.61 17.26
N ASP A 101 -1.02 12.16 17.01
CA ASP A 101 -2.21 11.86 17.82
C ASP A 101 -2.67 10.40 17.66
N CYS A 102 -2.85 9.97 16.41
CA CYS A 102 -3.40 8.66 16.06
C CYS A 102 -3.27 8.42 14.55
N TYR A 103 -3.32 7.15 14.13
CA TYR A 103 -3.32 6.81 12.71
C TYR A 103 -4.75 6.74 12.14
N ASN A 104 -4.86 7.06 10.86
CA ASN A 104 -6.06 6.98 10.04
C ASN A 104 -5.78 6.20 8.73
N ARG A 105 -6.83 5.99 7.93
CA ARG A 105 -6.76 5.37 6.60
C ARG A 105 -6.49 6.46 5.56
N GLU A 106 -5.40 6.31 4.81
CA GLU A 106 -5.01 7.17 3.71
C GLU A 106 -5.34 6.54 2.38
N HIS A 107 -6.03 7.30 1.53
CA HIS A 107 -6.20 6.96 0.13
C HIS A 107 -5.06 7.58 -0.68
N THR A 108 -4.01 6.79 -0.91
CA THR A 108 -2.82 7.23 -1.69
C THR A 108 -3.16 7.63 -3.12
N PHE A 109 -4.27 7.16 -3.66
CA PHE A 109 -4.95 7.80 -4.78
C PHE A 109 -6.22 8.47 -4.21
N PRO A 110 -6.32 9.81 -4.19
CA PRO A 110 -7.37 10.50 -3.45
C PRO A 110 -8.77 10.00 -3.81
N SER A 111 -9.57 9.67 -2.80
CA SER A 111 -10.91 9.12 -3.03
C SER A 111 -11.86 10.09 -3.72
N ASP A 112 -11.67 11.39 -3.48
CA ASP A 112 -12.33 12.48 -4.20
C ASP A 112 -12.21 12.35 -5.73
N TRP A 113 -11.08 11.85 -6.24
CA TRP A 113 -10.85 11.75 -7.69
C TRP A 113 -11.74 10.69 -8.35
N PHE A 114 -12.29 9.78 -7.55
CA PHE A 114 -13.23 8.76 -7.97
C PHE A 114 -14.57 8.82 -7.20
N ASN A 115 -14.87 9.95 -6.56
CA ASN A 115 -16.12 10.21 -5.83
C ASN A 115 -16.45 9.15 -4.77
N ASP A 116 -15.45 8.68 -4.01
CA ASP A 116 -15.61 7.67 -2.96
C ASP A 116 -16.28 6.35 -3.44
N ALA A 117 -16.18 6.07 -4.75
CA ALA A 117 -16.83 4.91 -5.35
C ALA A 117 -16.25 3.58 -4.82
N PHE A 118 -17.15 2.62 -4.62
CA PHE A 118 -16.77 1.22 -4.36
C PHE A 118 -16.61 0.46 -5.69
N PRO A 119 -15.72 -0.55 -5.75
CA PRO A 119 -14.96 -1.15 -4.64
C PRO A 119 -13.63 -0.44 -4.30
N MET A 120 -13.16 0.48 -5.15
CA MET A 120 -11.84 1.12 -5.00
C MET A 120 -11.67 1.88 -3.67
N TYR A 121 -12.75 2.41 -3.08
CA TYR A 121 -12.70 3.08 -1.78
C TYR A 121 -12.14 2.22 -0.64
N THR A 122 -12.19 0.89 -0.74
CA THR A 122 -11.65 -0.05 0.27
C THR A 122 -10.58 -0.97 -0.28
N ASP A 123 -9.98 -0.61 -1.42
CA ASP A 123 -8.89 -1.38 -2.02
C ASP A 123 -7.60 -1.26 -1.20
N LEU A 124 -7.15 -2.38 -0.63
CA LEU A 124 -5.95 -2.45 0.21
C LEU A 124 -4.65 -2.13 -0.53
N PHE A 125 -4.65 -2.11 -1.87
CA PHE A 125 -3.46 -1.70 -2.63
C PHE A 125 -3.23 -0.19 -2.64
N GLN A 126 -4.24 0.61 -2.27
CA GLN A 126 -4.13 2.07 -2.23
C GLN A 126 -4.54 2.70 -0.90
N VAL A 127 -5.23 1.93 -0.03
CA VAL A 127 -5.61 2.40 1.30
C VAL A 127 -4.62 1.89 2.32
N MET A 128 -3.83 2.79 2.91
CA MET A 128 -2.75 2.44 3.85
C MET A 128 -2.87 3.24 5.15
N PRO A 129 -2.30 2.78 6.28
CA PRO A 129 -2.30 3.54 7.51
C PRO A 129 -1.27 4.69 7.49
N THR A 130 -1.63 5.80 8.11
CA THR A 130 -0.78 6.99 8.27
C THR A 130 -1.22 7.80 9.48
N ASP A 131 -0.37 8.66 10.05
CA ASP A 131 -0.80 9.71 10.97
C ASP A 131 -1.97 10.53 10.38
N GLY A 132 -3.01 10.72 11.18
CA GLY A 132 -4.24 11.38 10.74
C GLY A 132 -4.04 12.85 10.38
N PHE A 133 -3.16 13.57 11.09
CA PHE A 133 -2.89 14.97 10.79
C PHE A 133 -2.08 15.12 9.50
N VAL A 134 -1.07 14.27 9.29
CA VAL A 134 -0.27 14.22 8.05
C VAL A 134 -1.16 13.88 6.85
N ASN A 135 -2.07 12.91 6.99
CA ASN A 135 -3.11 12.62 5.99
C ASN A 135 -3.92 13.87 5.63
N ASN A 136 -4.42 14.58 6.65
CA ASN A 136 -5.18 15.80 6.42
C ASN A 136 -4.39 16.89 5.69
N LYS A 137 -3.08 17.01 5.98
CA LYS A 137 -2.19 17.95 5.27
C LYS A 137 -1.94 17.52 3.83
N ARG A 138 -1.83 16.22 3.56
CA ARG A 138 -1.72 15.67 2.20
C ARG A 138 -3.00 15.94 1.39
N GLY A 139 -4.18 15.72 2.01
CA GLY A 139 -5.47 16.00 1.39
C GLY A 139 -5.67 15.25 0.07
N ASN A 140 -6.16 15.96 -0.95
CA ASN A 140 -6.39 15.43 -2.30
C ASN A 140 -5.37 15.93 -3.34
N LEU A 141 -4.20 16.38 -2.86
CA LEU A 141 -3.14 16.92 -3.71
C LEU A 141 -2.45 15.79 -4.50
N PRO A 142 -2.11 16.02 -5.78
CA PRO A 142 -1.29 15.08 -6.54
C PRO A 142 0.14 15.04 -5.97
N TYR A 143 0.77 13.87 -6.00
CA TYR A 143 2.20 13.78 -5.72
C TYR A 143 3.01 14.56 -6.77
N GLY A 144 4.07 15.24 -6.31
CA GLY A 144 4.93 16.02 -7.19
C GLY A 144 6.13 16.60 -6.45
N LEU A 145 6.99 17.30 -7.19
CA LEU A 145 8.10 18.04 -6.60
C LEU A 145 7.56 19.29 -5.90
N VAL A 146 7.95 19.46 -4.64
CA VAL A 146 7.53 20.61 -3.83
C VAL A 146 8.38 21.83 -4.19
N GLY A 147 7.74 22.87 -4.70
CA GLY A 147 8.38 24.15 -5.03
C GLY A 147 8.45 25.10 -3.83
N ALA A 148 7.33 25.30 -3.15
CA ALA A 148 7.21 26.08 -1.92
C ALA A 148 6.60 25.19 -0.83
N VAL A 149 7.12 25.31 0.39
CA VAL A 149 6.76 24.44 1.51
C VAL A 149 5.83 25.22 2.44
N ASP A 150 4.56 24.83 2.47
CA ASP A 150 3.56 25.43 3.37
C ASP A 150 3.59 24.79 4.76
N TRP A 151 3.97 23.50 4.83
CA TRP A 151 4.07 22.74 6.06
C TRP A 151 5.12 21.63 5.93
N THR A 152 5.68 21.18 7.05
CA THR A 152 6.62 20.06 7.10
C THR A 152 6.29 19.23 8.32
N SER A 153 6.13 17.92 8.13
CA SER A 153 5.93 16.96 9.21
C SER A 153 7.19 16.81 10.06
N GLN A 154 7.06 16.20 11.24
CA GLN A 154 8.17 15.90 12.14
C GLN A 154 9.19 14.92 11.53
N ASN A 155 8.77 14.07 10.57
CA ASN A 155 9.70 13.21 9.83
C ASN A 155 10.34 13.89 8.60
N GLY A 156 9.98 15.15 8.32
CA GLY A 156 10.56 15.96 7.24
C GLY A 156 9.85 15.86 5.89
N THR A 157 8.73 15.13 5.79
CA THR A 157 7.83 15.14 4.63
C THR A 157 7.26 16.55 4.43
N ARG A 158 7.10 16.95 3.16
CA ARG A 158 6.72 18.30 2.73
C ARG A 158 5.60 18.23 1.70
#